data_AF-A0A4P7DX80-F1
#
_entry.id   AF-A0A4P7DX80-F1
#
_cell.length_a   1.000
_cell.length_b   1.000
_cell.length_c   1.000
_cell.angle_alpha   90.00
_cell.angle_beta   90.00
_cell.angle_gamma   90.00
#
_symmetry.space_group_name_H-M   'P 1'
#
loop_
_entity.id
_entity.type
_entity.pdbx_description
1 polymer ?
#
loop_
_entity_poly.entity_id
_entity_poly.type
_entity_poly.pdbx_seq_one_letter_code
_entity_poly.pdbx_strand_id
1 'polypeptide(L)'
;MNITDLISGGIGSQAVEGISQKLGIDKNQTQWVVSAAIPLMMSALNYNAQKSPEQAQGIQNAIDTKHSGGIFDNLAGLFNDGPTEDEDKIVNHMFGRNTENVKESLSEKSGISIGKIGGILALLAPLVMGYLGKKKQQDAGAGSSGGGIGDLLGSILGGGGSNTNASGGGLGDLIGSVLGGGAASNTPSTQPNISGGLGDLVGEFFNQKNDKGTKGSILDSLAGMFAK
;
A
#
# COMPACT_ATOMS: atom_id res chain seq x y z
N MET A 1 -16.35 3.52 3.01
CA MET A 1 -15.13 4.01 3.68
C MET A 1 -14.10 4.24 2.59
N ASN A 2 -13.42 5.38 2.58
CA ASN A 2 -12.43 5.70 1.57
C ASN A 2 -11.01 5.50 2.09
N ILE A 3 -10.05 5.30 1.21
CA ILE A 3 -8.64 5.11 1.59
C ILE A 3 -8.06 6.36 2.29
N THR A 4 -8.55 7.54 1.91
CA THR A 4 -8.22 8.81 2.56
C THR A 4 -8.63 8.81 4.04
N ASP A 5 -9.70 8.09 4.41
CA ASP A 5 -10.12 7.95 5.81
C ASP A 5 -9.11 7.13 6.63
N LEU A 6 -8.44 6.16 5.99
CA LEU A 6 -7.43 5.31 6.60
C LEU A 6 -6.07 6.00 6.74
N ILE A 7 -5.75 6.94 5.85
CA ILE A 7 -4.46 7.66 5.84
C ILE A 7 -4.51 8.94 6.68
N SER A 8 -5.56 9.75 6.49
CA SER A 8 -5.64 11.12 7.03
C SER A 8 -6.97 11.43 7.73
N GLY A 9 -8.00 10.59 7.55
CA GLY A 9 -9.26 10.76 8.26
C GLY A 9 -9.21 10.26 9.71
N GLY A 10 -10.39 10.08 10.29
CA GLY A 10 -10.54 9.71 11.70
C GLY A 10 -9.82 8.40 12.06
N ILE A 11 -9.92 7.38 11.21
CA ILE A 11 -9.25 6.08 11.45
C ILE A 11 -7.73 6.24 11.35
N GLY A 12 -7.23 6.96 10.34
CA GLY A 12 -5.80 7.23 10.20
C GLY A 12 -5.22 7.96 11.42
N SER A 13 -5.94 8.98 11.91
CA SER A 13 -5.57 9.74 13.10
C SER A 13 -5.56 8.85 14.36
N GLN A 14 -6.56 7.98 14.53
CA GLN A 14 -6.61 7.01 15.64
C GLN A 14 -5.47 5.98 15.55
N ALA A 15 -5.14 5.50 14.35
CA ALA A 15 -4.02 4.59 14.15
C ALA A 15 -2.69 5.24 14.51
N VAL A 16 -2.47 6.49 14.07
CA VAL A 16 -1.26 7.25 14.40
C VAL A 16 -1.15 7.48 15.90
N GLU A 17 -2.26 7.85 16.56
CA GLU A 17 -2.29 8.00 18.01
C GLU A 17 -1.93 6.68 18.73
N GLY A 18 -2.64 5.60 18.42
CA GLY A 18 -2.45 4.31 19.07
C GLY A 18 -1.04 3.73 18.86
N ILE A 19 -0.53 3.81 17.63
CA ILE A 19 0.82 3.34 17.28
C ILE A 19 1.89 4.19 17.96
N SER A 20 1.76 5.52 17.92
CA SER A 20 2.72 6.44 18.54
C SER A 20 2.85 6.20 20.05
N GLN A 21 1.71 6.03 20.73
CA GLN A 21 1.66 5.74 22.16
C GLN A 21 2.22 4.36 22.48
N LYS A 22 1.84 3.33 21.72
CA LYS A 22 2.26 1.95 21.97
C LYS A 22 3.75 1.73 21.76
N LEU A 23 4.35 2.39 20.76
CA LEU A 23 5.75 2.19 20.39
C LEU A 23 6.69 3.30 20.88
N GLY A 24 6.15 4.34 21.53
CA GLY A 24 6.90 5.51 21.97
C GLY A 24 7.62 6.18 20.82
N ILE A 25 6.87 6.57 19.79
CA ILE A 25 7.36 7.23 18.57
C ILE A 25 6.69 8.60 18.46
N ASP A 26 7.38 9.58 17.90
CA ASP A 26 6.77 10.89 17.62
C ASP A 26 5.61 10.75 16.63
N LYS A 27 4.51 11.47 16.88
CA LYS A 27 3.30 11.40 16.06
C LYS A 27 3.54 11.80 14.61
N ASN A 28 4.42 12.77 14.34
CA ASN A 28 4.70 13.20 12.97
C ASN A 28 5.50 12.13 12.23
N GLN A 29 6.48 11.50 12.90
CA GLN A 29 7.21 10.37 12.31
C GLN A 29 6.27 9.18 12.06
N THR A 30 5.37 8.87 13.01
CA THR A 30 4.35 7.83 12.83
C THR A 30 3.43 8.15 11.67
N GLN A 31 2.87 9.37 11.58
CA GLN A 31 2.02 9.80 10.48
C GLN A 31 2.72 9.66 9.13
N TRP A 32 3.99 10.05 9.04
CA TRP A 32 4.77 9.89 7.82
C TRP A 32 4.87 8.41 7.41
N VAL A 33 5.24 7.53 8.35
CA VAL A 33 5.36 6.08 8.05
C VAL A 33 4.01 5.50 7.68
N VAL A 34 2.93 5.82 8.39
CA VAL A 34 1.57 5.34 8.10
C VAL A 34 1.15 5.74 6.68
N SER A 35 1.40 7.00 6.30
CA SER A 35 1.05 7.53 4.98
C SER A 35 1.84 6.88 3.85
N ALA A 36 3.08 6.47 4.09
CA ALA A 36 3.91 5.74 3.13
C ALA A 36 3.58 4.23 3.10
N ALA A 37 3.36 3.63 4.27
CA ALA A 37 3.21 2.18 4.42
C ALA A 37 1.89 1.68 3.85
N ILE A 38 0.78 2.40 4.03
CA ILE A 38 -0.54 1.96 3.57
C ILE A 38 -0.55 1.74 2.03
N PRO A 39 -0.14 2.71 1.19
CA PRO A 39 -0.05 2.48 -0.25
C PRO A 39 0.92 1.34 -0.63
N LEU A 40 2.07 1.25 0.03
CA LEU A 40 3.06 0.19 -0.22
C LEU A 40 2.50 -1.19 0.11
N MET A 41 1.79 -1.34 1.23
CA MET A 41 1.12 -2.57 1.64
C MET A 41 0.08 -3.02 0.61
N MET A 42 -0.75 -2.10 0.14
CA MET A 42 -1.75 -2.40 -0.89
C MET A 42 -1.10 -2.77 -2.22
N SER A 43 -0.01 -2.08 -2.59
CA SER A 43 0.77 -2.43 -3.78
C SER A 43 1.40 -3.82 -3.69
N ALA A 44 1.92 -4.19 -2.51
CA ALA A 44 2.50 -5.51 -2.28
C ALA A 44 1.44 -6.62 -2.35
N LEU A 45 0.25 -6.38 -1.76
CA LEU A 45 -0.89 -7.28 -1.86
C LEU A 45 -1.38 -7.42 -3.31
N ASN A 46 -1.48 -6.32 -4.04
CA ASN A 46 -1.88 -6.31 -5.44
C ASN A 46 -0.89 -7.14 -6.27
N TYR A 47 0.40 -6.88 -6.10
CA TYR A 47 1.47 -7.61 -6.75
C TYR A 47 1.40 -9.12 -6.45
N ASN A 48 1.15 -9.51 -5.20
CA ASN A 48 1.01 -10.92 -4.84
C ASN A 48 -0.26 -11.56 -5.42
N ALA A 49 -1.39 -10.85 -5.40
CA ALA A 49 -2.64 -11.32 -5.99
C ALA A 49 -2.51 -11.54 -7.51
N GLN A 50 -1.68 -10.75 -8.19
CA GLN A 50 -1.43 -10.89 -9.63
C GLN A 50 -0.49 -12.05 -10.00
N LYS A 51 0.24 -12.63 -9.03
CA LYS A 51 1.17 -13.74 -9.32
C LYS A 51 0.47 -15.02 -9.74
N SER A 52 -0.63 -15.37 -9.07
CA SER A 52 -1.43 -16.55 -9.42
C SER A 52 -2.83 -16.50 -8.80
N PRO A 53 -3.80 -17.23 -9.38
CA PRO A 53 -5.16 -17.33 -8.82
C PRO A 53 -5.18 -17.84 -7.37
N GLU A 54 -4.28 -18.74 -7.01
CA GLU A 54 -4.17 -19.30 -5.66
C GLU A 54 -3.69 -18.25 -4.65
N GLN A 55 -2.76 -17.37 -5.04
CA GLN A 55 -2.32 -16.26 -4.20
C GLN A 55 -3.45 -15.25 -3.97
N ALA A 56 -4.18 -14.91 -5.03
CA ALA A 56 -5.37 -14.07 -4.94
C ALA A 56 -6.42 -14.69 -4.00
N GLN A 57 -6.69 -16.00 -4.12
CA GLN A 57 -7.61 -16.73 -3.25
C GLN A 57 -7.13 -16.80 -1.80
N GLY A 58 -5.82 -16.95 -1.56
CA GLY A 58 -5.24 -16.93 -0.21
C GLY A 58 -5.48 -15.59 0.49
N ILE A 59 -5.22 -14.48 -0.21
CA ILE A 59 -5.50 -13.13 0.30
C ILE A 59 -7.00 -12.94 0.54
N GLN A 60 -7.84 -13.38 -0.41
CA GLN A 60 -9.29 -13.32 -0.28
C GLN A 60 -9.79 -14.08 0.95
N ASN A 61 -9.32 -15.31 1.17
CA ASN A 61 -9.70 -16.14 2.31
C ASN A 61 -9.24 -15.50 3.63
N ALA A 62 -8.05 -14.91 3.68
CA ALA A 62 -7.58 -14.19 4.86
C ALA A 62 -8.50 -13.00 5.20
N ILE A 63 -8.91 -12.23 4.18
CA ILE A 63 -9.85 -11.11 4.35
C ILE A 63 -11.21 -11.62 4.85
N ASP A 64 -11.77 -12.67 4.24
CA ASP A 64 -13.08 -13.20 4.58
C ASP A 64 -13.16 -13.81 5.98
N THR A 65 -12.10 -14.49 6.40
CA THR A 65 -12.12 -15.28 7.65
C THR A 65 -11.54 -14.52 8.85
N LYS A 66 -10.61 -13.59 8.63
CA LYS A 66 -9.85 -12.94 9.71
C LYS A 66 -10.00 -11.42 9.74
N HIS A 67 -10.31 -10.79 8.62
CA HIS A 67 -10.23 -9.33 8.48
C HIS A 67 -11.41 -8.73 7.71
N SER A 68 -12.64 -9.14 8.04
CA SER A 68 -13.87 -8.61 7.42
C SER A 68 -14.21 -7.17 7.83
N GLY A 69 -13.37 -6.53 8.64
CA GLY A 69 -13.51 -5.13 9.05
C GLY A 69 -14.04 -4.89 10.45
N GLY A 70 -14.28 -5.93 11.25
CA GLY A 70 -14.62 -5.79 12.67
C GLY A 70 -13.50 -5.17 13.52
N ILE A 71 -12.27 -5.10 12.97
CA ILE A 71 -11.13 -4.46 13.64
C ILE A 71 -11.37 -2.98 13.96
N PHE A 72 -12.17 -2.29 13.14
CA PHE A 72 -12.47 -0.87 13.35
C PHE A 72 -13.41 -0.63 14.52
N ASP A 73 -14.20 -1.64 14.89
CA ASP A 73 -15.10 -1.57 16.05
C ASP A 73 -14.32 -1.72 17.37
N ASN A 74 -13.09 -2.26 17.33
CA ASN A 74 -12.23 -2.50 18.49
C ASN A 74 -10.77 -2.03 18.28
N LEU A 75 -10.59 -0.83 17.74
CA LEU A 75 -9.24 -0.24 17.56
C LEU A 75 -8.48 -0.12 18.88
N ALA A 76 -9.18 0.21 19.97
CA ALA A 76 -8.57 0.31 21.29
C ALA A 76 -7.94 -1.01 21.77
N GLY A 77 -8.61 -2.14 21.52
CA GLY A 77 -8.07 -3.46 21.83
C GLY A 77 -6.80 -3.76 21.04
N LEU A 78 -6.81 -3.49 19.73
CA LEU A 78 -5.64 -3.70 18.85
C LEU A 78 -4.39 -2.98 19.37
N PHE A 79 -4.52 -1.70 19.73
CA PHE A 79 -3.37 -0.92 20.20
C PHE A 79 -2.94 -1.30 21.62
N ASN A 80 -3.89 -1.73 22.47
CA ASN A 80 -3.58 -2.21 23.82
C ASN A 80 -2.81 -3.53 23.83
N ASP A 81 -3.11 -4.44 22.90
CA ASP A 81 -2.40 -5.73 22.80
C ASP A 81 -0.99 -5.52 22.21
N GLY A 82 -0.86 -4.62 21.22
CA GLY A 82 0.42 -4.31 20.59
C GLY A 82 0.79 -5.29 19.49
N PRO A 83 1.97 -5.12 18.88
CA PRO A 83 2.43 -6.05 17.84
C PRO A 83 2.75 -7.41 18.49
N THR A 84 2.15 -8.47 17.97
CA THR A 84 2.43 -9.87 18.32
C THR A 84 3.22 -10.54 17.19
N GLU A 85 3.74 -11.75 17.45
CA GLU A 85 4.45 -12.53 16.43
C GLU A 85 3.58 -12.86 15.21
N ASP A 86 2.26 -12.90 15.37
CA ASP A 86 1.35 -13.20 14.27
C ASP A 86 1.22 -12.01 13.30
N GLU A 87 1.25 -10.76 13.79
CA GLU A 87 1.23 -9.59 12.92
C GLU A 87 2.54 -9.43 12.14
N ASP A 88 3.68 -9.79 12.72
CA ASP A 88 4.95 -9.85 11.99
C ASP A 88 4.91 -10.86 10.83
N LYS A 89 4.22 -12.00 11.02
CA LYS A 89 3.98 -12.97 9.94
C LYS A 89 3.08 -12.40 8.85
N ILE A 90 2.06 -11.62 9.19
CA ILE A 90 1.19 -10.97 8.21
C ILE A 90 2.02 -10.01 7.35
N VAL A 91 2.84 -9.15 7.98
CA VAL A 91 3.73 -8.23 7.26
C VAL A 91 4.68 -9.00 6.33
N ASN A 92 5.26 -10.11 6.82
CA ASN A 92 6.13 -10.95 6.00
C ASN A 92 5.39 -11.63 4.84
N HIS A 93 4.12 -11.99 5.01
CA HIS A 93 3.32 -12.54 3.92
C HIS A 93 2.97 -11.47 2.88
N MET A 94 2.72 -10.23 3.30
CA MET A 94 2.42 -9.10 2.42
C MET A 94 3.62 -8.71 1.56
N PHE A 95 4.77 -8.43 2.17
CA PHE A 95 5.96 -7.95 1.45
C PHE A 95 6.86 -9.10 0.97
N GLY A 96 6.68 -10.30 1.49
CA GLY A 96 7.46 -11.48 1.14
C GLY A 96 8.94 -11.26 1.43
N ARG A 97 9.76 -11.51 0.41
CA ARG A 97 11.23 -11.36 0.47
C ARG A 97 11.67 -9.90 0.64
N ASN A 98 10.80 -8.95 0.33
CA ASN A 98 11.10 -7.52 0.38
C ASN A 98 10.78 -6.89 1.75
N THR A 99 10.27 -7.67 2.70
CA THR A 99 9.93 -7.19 4.04
C THR A 99 11.09 -6.44 4.69
N GLU A 100 12.30 -6.99 4.63
CA GLU A 100 13.48 -6.34 5.21
C GLU A 100 13.84 -5.04 4.47
N ASN A 101 13.89 -5.07 3.13
CA ASN A 101 14.17 -3.90 2.31
C ASN A 101 13.17 -2.76 2.57
N VAL A 102 11.90 -3.08 2.76
CA VAL A 102 10.85 -2.11 3.10
C VAL A 102 11.08 -1.54 4.50
N LYS A 103 11.38 -2.39 5.49
CA LYS A 103 11.67 -1.94 6.87
C LYS A 103 12.90 -1.02 6.89
N GLU A 104 13.96 -1.38 6.18
CA GLU A 104 15.20 -0.60 6.06
C GLU A 104 14.93 0.75 5.36
N SER A 105 14.27 0.74 4.21
CA SER A 105 13.95 1.96 3.45
C SER A 105 13.08 2.95 4.25
N LEU A 106 12.09 2.44 5.00
CA LEU A 106 11.26 3.26 5.87
C LEU A 106 12.04 3.76 7.09
N SER A 107 12.92 2.94 7.66
CA SER A 107 13.80 3.30 8.77
C SER A 107 14.73 4.46 8.38
N GLU A 108 15.43 4.34 7.26
CA GLU A 108 16.35 5.36 6.75
C GLU A 108 15.66 6.71 6.52
N LYS A 109 14.45 6.68 5.93
CA LYS A 109 13.73 7.91 5.57
C LYS A 109 13.01 8.56 6.75
N SER A 110 12.53 7.77 7.71
CA SER A 110 11.80 8.29 8.87
C SER A 110 12.69 8.61 10.07
N GLY A 111 13.90 8.04 10.13
CA GLY A 111 14.76 8.07 11.31
C GLY A 111 14.27 7.20 12.47
N ILE A 112 13.26 6.34 12.25
CA ILE A 112 12.76 5.37 13.24
C ILE A 112 13.56 4.07 13.10
N SER A 113 13.89 3.41 14.21
CA SER A 113 14.61 2.12 14.16
C SER A 113 13.81 1.03 13.44
N ILE A 114 14.51 0.13 12.74
CA ILE A 114 13.95 -1.00 11.99
C ILE A 114 12.94 -1.82 12.82
N GLY A 115 13.25 -2.11 14.09
CA GLY A 115 12.34 -2.86 14.97
C GLY A 115 11.03 -2.11 15.24
N LYS A 116 11.09 -0.79 15.40
CA LYS A 116 9.89 0.05 15.57
C LYS A 116 9.10 0.19 14.28
N ILE A 117 9.77 0.27 13.12
CA ILE A 117 9.11 0.17 11.81
C ILE A 117 8.37 -1.17 11.69
N GLY A 118 9.00 -2.27 12.08
CA GLY A 118 8.35 -3.59 12.15
C GLY A 118 7.07 -3.55 12.96
N GLY A 119 7.11 -2.99 14.18
CA GLY A 119 5.92 -2.80 15.03
C GLY A 119 4.84 -1.93 14.40
N ILE A 120 5.22 -0.84 13.69
CA ILE A 120 4.25 0.00 12.96
C ILE A 120 3.56 -0.83 11.87
N LEU A 121 4.33 -1.53 11.03
CA LEU A 121 3.78 -2.34 9.94
C LEU A 121 2.89 -3.45 10.48
N ALA A 122 3.28 -4.09 11.58
CA ALA A 122 2.52 -5.13 12.25
C ALA A 122 1.15 -4.63 12.72
N LEU A 123 1.08 -3.47 13.36
CA LEU A 123 -0.18 -2.86 13.80
C LEU A 123 -1.04 -2.34 12.63
N LEU A 124 -0.40 -1.91 11.53
CA LEU A 124 -1.11 -1.41 10.35
C LEU A 124 -1.70 -2.53 9.48
N ALA A 125 -1.06 -3.70 9.42
CA ALA A 125 -1.48 -4.76 8.52
C ALA A 125 -2.94 -5.23 8.75
N PRO A 126 -3.41 -5.46 9.99
CA PRO A 126 -4.82 -5.75 10.26
C PRO A 126 -5.77 -4.64 9.85
N LEU A 127 -5.35 -3.36 9.93
CA LEU A 127 -6.16 -2.22 9.51
C LEU A 127 -6.31 -2.15 7.99
N VAL A 128 -5.22 -2.38 7.25
CA VAL A 128 -5.25 -2.43 5.78
C VAL A 128 -6.11 -3.60 5.32
N MET A 129 -5.95 -4.79 5.92
CA MET A 129 -6.80 -5.95 5.59
C MET A 129 -8.26 -5.72 5.94
N GLY A 130 -8.54 -5.14 7.12
CA GLY A 130 -9.89 -4.76 7.54
C GLY A 130 -10.56 -3.79 6.58
N TYR A 131 -9.80 -2.81 6.08
CA TYR A 131 -10.28 -1.86 5.08
C TYR A 131 -10.65 -2.57 3.77
N LEU A 132 -9.79 -3.48 3.28
CA LEU A 132 -10.07 -4.28 2.09
C LEU A 132 -11.31 -5.16 2.27
N GLY A 133 -11.50 -5.75 3.45
CA GLY A 133 -12.71 -6.50 3.80
C GLY A 133 -13.98 -5.65 3.75
N LYS A 134 -13.97 -4.47 4.37
CA LYS A 134 -15.09 -3.51 4.29
C LYS A 134 -15.37 -3.10 2.85
N LYS A 135 -14.32 -2.79 2.08
CA LYS A 135 -14.46 -2.34 0.69
C LYS A 135 -15.03 -3.44 -0.19
N LYS A 136 -14.51 -4.66 -0.07
CA LYS A 136 -15.05 -5.84 -0.76
C LYS A 136 -16.51 -6.09 -0.40
N GLN A 137 -16.90 -6.00 0.87
CA GLN A 137 -18.30 -6.18 1.28
C GLN A 137 -19.20 -5.11 0.67
N GLN A 138 -18.72 -3.86 0.59
CA GLN A 138 -19.42 -2.76 -0.05
C GLN A 138 -19.58 -2.99 -1.57
N ASP A 139 -18.54 -3.49 -2.25
CA ASP A 139 -18.57 -3.79 -3.68
C ASP A 139 -19.44 -5.03 -4.00
N ALA A 140 -19.44 -6.04 -3.13
CA ALA A 140 -20.31 -7.21 -3.25
C ALA A 140 -21.81 -6.85 -3.07
N GLY A 141 -22.12 -5.89 -2.20
CA GLY A 141 -23.48 -5.37 -2.01
C GLY A 141 -24.00 -4.51 -3.17
N ALA A 142 -23.11 -4.00 -4.03
CA ALA A 142 -23.45 -3.14 -5.15
C ALA A 142 -23.77 -3.90 -6.46
N GLY A 143 -23.91 -5.23 -6.41
CA GLY A 143 -24.25 -6.06 -7.58
C GLY A 143 -23.07 -6.34 -8.53
N SER A 144 -21.86 -5.91 -8.17
CA SER A 144 -20.63 -6.14 -8.95
C SER A 144 -20.00 -7.49 -8.58
N SER A 145 -20.74 -8.57 -8.81
CA SER A 145 -20.29 -9.94 -8.58
C SER A 145 -19.37 -10.40 -9.71
N GLY A 146 -18.07 -10.13 -9.61
CA GLY A 146 -17.13 -10.71 -10.58
C GLY A 146 -15.65 -10.32 -10.47
N GLY A 147 -15.32 -9.22 -9.81
CA GLY A 147 -13.92 -8.80 -9.65
C GLY A 147 -13.22 -9.54 -8.51
N GLY A 148 -12.09 -10.20 -8.78
CA GLY A 148 -11.25 -10.78 -7.74
C GLY A 148 -10.61 -9.71 -6.84
N ILE A 149 -9.92 -10.13 -5.78
CA ILE A 149 -9.19 -9.18 -4.91
C ILE A 149 -8.12 -8.37 -5.68
N GLY A 150 -7.54 -8.95 -6.72
CA GLY A 150 -6.60 -8.26 -7.61
C GLY A 150 -7.25 -7.11 -8.39
N ASP A 151 -8.48 -7.31 -8.87
CA ASP A 151 -9.23 -6.25 -9.57
C ASP A 151 -9.63 -5.15 -8.60
N LEU A 152 -10.04 -5.52 -7.38
CA LEU A 152 -10.35 -4.56 -6.33
C LEU A 152 -9.11 -3.72 -5.97
N LEU A 153 -7.97 -4.35 -5.71
CA LEU A 153 -6.73 -3.67 -5.38
C LEU A 153 -6.23 -2.81 -6.55
N GLY A 154 -6.33 -3.31 -7.78
CA GLY A 154 -6.04 -2.56 -9.00
C GLY A 154 -6.93 -1.34 -9.16
N SER A 155 -8.23 -1.44 -8.83
CA SER A 155 -9.15 -0.31 -8.87
C SER A 155 -8.82 0.77 -7.83
N ILE A 156 -8.41 0.35 -6.62
CA ILE A 156 -8.04 1.25 -5.52
C ILE A 156 -6.72 1.97 -5.83
N LEU A 157 -5.73 1.25 -6.37
CA LEU A 157 -4.38 1.77 -6.62
C LEU A 157 -4.28 2.53 -7.95
N GLY A 158 -4.95 2.03 -8.99
CA GLY A 158 -4.81 2.49 -10.36
C GLY A 158 -5.87 3.49 -10.81
N GLY A 159 -6.98 3.67 -10.08
CA GLY A 159 -8.00 4.69 -10.38
C GLY A 159 -8.46 4.76 -11.85
N GLY A 160 -8.43 3.65 -12.60
CA GLY A 160 -8.51 3.69 -14.05
C GLY A 160 -9.05 2.42 -14.67
N GLY A 161 -10.37 2.40 -14.88
CA GLY A 161 -11.08 1.34 -15.60
C GLY A 161 -12.60 1.51 -15.61
N SER A 162 -13.07 2.54 -16.33
CA SER A 162 -14.47 2.68 -16.81
C SER A 162 -15.57 3.02 -15.80
N ASN A 163 -15.53 4.22 -15.21
CA ASN A 163 -16.78 4.97 -15.00
C ASN A 163 -16.52 6.48 -14.85
N THR A 164 -16.71 7.22 -15.94
CA THR A 164 -16.59 8.68 -16.08
C THR A 164 -17.75 9.44 -15.41
N ASN A 165 -18.23 9.00 -14.24
CA ASN A 165 -19.36 9.66 -13.56
C ASN A 165 -19.38 9.41 -12.05
N ALA A 166 -18.26 9.59 -11.37
CA ALA A 166 -18.25 9.73 -9.92
C ALA A 166 -17.16 10.70 -9.48
N SER A 167 -17.61 11.87 -9.07
CA SER A 167 -16.85 12.96 -8.48
C SER A 167 -15.98 12.50 -7.29
N GLY A 168 -14.66 12.58 -7.45
CA GLY A 168 -13.72 13.01 -6.38
C GLY A 168 -12.96 11.93 -5.61
N GLY A 169 -11.62 11.95 -5.71
CA GLY A 169 -10.74 11.56 -4.60
C GLY A 169 -10.00 10.22 -4.73
N GLY A 170 -9.43 9.91 -5.89
CA GLY A 170 -8.56 8.73 -6.05
C GLY A 170 -7.16 8.93 -5.43
N LEU A 171 -6.50 7.82 -5.07
CA LEU A 171 -5.11 7.85 -4.59
C LEU A 171 -4.15 8.41 -5.66
N GLY A 172 -4.49 8.26 -6.94
CA GLY A 172 -3.79 8.86 -8.07
C GLY A 172 -3.84 10.39 -8.10
N ASP A 173 -4.96 10.99 -7.67
CA ASP A 173 -5.06 12.46 -7.54
C ASP A 173 -4.25 12.96 -6.35
N LEU A 174 -4.22 12.20 -5.25
CA LEU A 174 -3.41 12.54 -4.07
C LEU A 174 -1.92 12.41 -4.37
N ILE A 175 -1.48 11.31 -4.98
CA ILE A 175 -0.08 11.12 -5.39
C ILE A 175 0.28 12.15 -6.47
N GLY A 176 -0.58 12.38 -7.46
CA GLY A 176 -0.36 13.39 -8.49
C GLY A 176 -0.27 14.82 -7.94
N SER A 177 -1.08 15.17 -6.95
CA SER A 177 -1.03 16.50 -6.32
C SER A 177 0.14 16.68 -5.34
N VAL A 178 0.56 15.62 -4.64
CA VAL A 178 1.72 15.66 -3.74
C VAL A 178 3.06 15.56 -4.50
N LEU A 179 3.10 14.79 -5.59
CA LEU A 179 4.32 14.50 -6.36
C LEU A 179 4.48 15.42 -7.59
N GLY A 180 3.41 16.05 -8.06
CA GLY A 180 3.37 16.76 -9.33
C GLY A 180 2.44 17.98 -9.30
N GLY A 181 2.67 18.90 -8.37
CA GLY A 181 2.06 20.22 -8.45
C GLY A 181 2.57 20.98 -9.68
N GLY A 182 1.79 21.01 -10.76
CA GLY A 182 2.11 21.82 -11.93
C GLY A 182 1.20 21.64 -13.15
N ALA A 183 0.08 22.37 -13.15
CA ALA A 183 -0.63 22.94 -14.31
C ALA A 183 -1.13 22.03 -15.46
N ALA A 184 -2.40 22.27 -15.79
CA ALA A 184 -3.03 21.86 -17.03
C ALA A 184 -2.26 22.35 -18.27
N SER A 185 -2.04 21.45 -19.22
CA SER A 185 -1.99 21.81 -20.64
C SER A 185 -2.31 20.59 -21.50
N ASN A 186 -3.52 20.62 -22.03
CA ASN A 186 -4.02 19.81 -23.13
C ASN A 186 -3.10 19.98 -24.35
N THR A 187 -2.36 18.93 -24.72
CA THR A 187 -1.61 18.90 -25.99
C THR A 187 -1.69 17.49 -26.59
N PRO A 188 -2.19 17.33 -27.83
CA PRO A 188 -2.21 16.06 -28.53
C PRO A 188 -0.90 15.90 -29.31
N SER A 189 -0.06 14.94 -28.93
CA SER A 189 1.09 14.55 -29.75
C SER A 189 1.56 13.13 -29.44
N THR A 190 1.37 12.25 -30.43
CA THR A 190 2.24 11.13 -30.82
C THR A 190 3.00 10.44 -29.70
N GLN A 191 2.36 9.37 -29.23
CA GLN A 191 2.72 8.46 -28.15
C GLN A 191 3.98 7.61 -28.45
N PRO A 192 5.10 7.81 -27.75
CA PRO A 192 5.89 6.69 -27.27
C PRO A 192 5.08 6.05 -26.13
N ASN A 193 4.93 4.74 -26.17
CA ASN A 193 4.15 3.98 -25.20
C ASN A 193 4.88 3.97 -23.85
N ILE A 194 4.68 4.99 -23.00
CA ILE A 194 5.18 5.04 -21.61
C ILE A 194 4.19 4.34 -20.65
N SER A 195 3.54 3.27 -21.13
CA SER A 195 2.62 2.46 -20.32
C SER A 195 3.35 1.49 -19.36
N GLY A 196 4.68 1.59 -19.24
CA GLY A 196 5.54 0.78 -18.35
C GLY A 196 6.08 1.52 -17.12
N GLY A 197 5.54 2.69 -16.77
CA GLY A 197 6.00 3.48 -15.62
C GLY A 197 5.30 3.05 -14.32
N LEU A 198 6.06 2.85 -13.25
CA LEU A 198 5.63 2.45 -11.90
C LEU A 198 5.13 1.03 -11.74
N GLY A 199 4.27 0.51 -12.62
CA GLY A 199 3.82 -0.89 -12.54
C GLY A 199 4.99 -1.88 -12.67
N ASP A 200 5.86 -1.64 -13.66
CA ASP A 200 7.10 -2.41 -13.83
C ASP A 200 8.15 -2.08 -12.78
N LEU A 201 8.19 -0.86 -12.23
CA LEU A 201 9.15 -0.49 -11.20
C LEU A 201 8.82 -1.13 -9.84
N VAL A 202 7.54 -1.14 -9.49
CA VAL A 202 6.98 -1.89 -8.36
C VAL A 202 7.17 -3.38 -8.62
N GLY A 203 6.84 -3.82 -9.84
CA GLY A 203 7.09 -5.18 -10.29
C GLY A 203 8.55 -5.59 -10.08
N GLU A 204 9.51 -4.80 -10.52
CA GLU A 204 10.95 -5.05 -10.43
C GLU A 204 11.46 -4.97 -8.98
N PHE A 205 11.00 -3.98 -8.21
CA PHE A 205 11.27 -3.87 -6.78
C PHE A 205 10.82 -5.12 -6.01
N PHE A 206 9.60 -5.60 -6.31
CA PHE A 206 9.06 -6.78 -5.62
C PHE A 206 9.53 -8.12 -6.23
N ASN A 207 9.89 -8.14 -7.52
CA ASN A 207 10.41 -9.29 -8.26
C ASN A 207 11.93 -9.41 -8.17
N GLN A 208 12.60 -8.56 -7.38
CA GLN A 208 14.05 -8.58 -7.22
C GLN A 208 14.50 -9.94 -6.67
N LYS A 209 14.81 -10.86 -7.59
CA LYS A 209 15.63 -12.03 -7.33
C LYS A 209 16.97 -11.49 -6.85
N ASN A 210 17.56 -12.14 -5.84
CA ASN A 210 18.78 -11.74 -5.16
C ASN A 210 20.04 -11.79 -6.06
N ASP A 211 20.02 -11.15 -7.23
CA ASP A 211 21.18 -10.94 -8.07
C ASP A 211 21.83 -9.62 -7.66
N LYS A 212 22.98 -9.72 -7.00
CA LYS A 212 23.82 -8.57 -6.62
C LYS A 212 24.34 -7.76 -7.83
N GLY A 213 24.00 -8.13 -9.06
CA GLY A 213 24.38 -7.45 -10.30
C GLY A 213 23.48 -6.27 -10.70
N THR A 214 22.22 -6.20 -10.24
CA THR A 214 21.24 -5.22 -10.78
C THR A 214 21.39 -3.81 -10.23
N LYS A 215 22.13 -3.62 -9.12
CA LYS A 215 22.45 -2.27 -8.61
C LYS A 215 23.25 -1.43 -9.64
N GLY A 216 23.96 -2.08 -10.58
CA GLY A 216 24.66 -1.41 -11.68
C GLY A 216 23.73 -0.87 -12.77
N SER A 217 22.62 -1.56 -13.07
CA SER A 217 21.74 -1.21 -14.20
C SER A 217 20.88 0.02 -13.95
N ILE A 218 20.54 0.31 -12.69
CA ILE A 218 19.80 1.52 -12.29
C ILE A 218 20.68 2.78 -12.41
N LEU A 219 21.96 2.67 -12.03
CA LEU A 219 22.93 3.77 -12.17
C LEU A 219 23.26 4.03 -13.65
N ASP A 220 23.35 2.99 -14.47
CA ASP A 220 23.59 3.09 -15.91
C ASP A 220 22.39 3.68 -16.66
N SER A 221 21.17 3.28 -16.27
CA SER A 221 19.92 3.84 -16.81
C SER A 221 19.71 5.30 -16.43
N LEU A 222 20.13 5.71 -15.22
CA LEU A 222 20.14 7.10 -14.81
C LEU A 222 21.22 7.92 -15.53
N ALA A 223 22.42 7.37 -15.70
CA ALA A 223 23.50 8.02 -16.45
C ALA A 223 23.13 8.23 -17.93
N GLY A 224 22.44 7.27 -18.55
CA GLY A 224 21.96 7.39 -19.94
C GLY A 224 20.87 8.46 -20.15
N MET A 225 20.13 8.83 -19.11
CA MET A 225 19.07 9.84 -19.19
C MET A 225 19.59 11.28 -19.15
N PHE A 226 20.74 11.52 -18.51
CA PHE A 226 21.40 12.83 -18.50
C PHE A 226 22.38 13.03 -19.66
N ALA A 227 22.65 11.98 -20.44
CA ALA A 227 23.64 11.97 -21.51
C ALA A 227 23.06 12.23 -22.91
N LYS A 228 21.86 12.79 -23.04
CA LYS A 228 21.30 13.18 -24.33
C LYS A 228 20.64 14.54 -24.32
#